data_AF-A0A928DUM2-F1
#
_entry.id   AF-A0A928DUM2-F1
#
_cell.length_a   1.000
_cell.length_b   1.000
_cell.length_c   1.000
_cell.angle_alpha   90.00
_cell.angle_beta   90.00
_cell.angle_gamma   90.00
#
_symmetry.space_group_name_H-M   'P 1'
#
loop_
_entity.id
_entity.type
_entity.pdbx_description
1 polymer ?
#
loop_
_entity_poly.entity_id
_entity_poly.type
_entity_poly.pdbx_seq_one_letter_code
_entity_poly.pdbx_strand_id
1 'polypeptide(L)'
;MKRRDFLKLTALSSTLSFGVPLWAQEPKKKVLYYDYSSGYVHEPTRDHGGKTGICGTFFKTVGEKHGLEVICTKDGNIFAEDLTRFSAIILYTSGDLYVRNPHCPGNPVPAGTQE
;
A
#
# COMPACT_ATOMS: atom_id res chain seq x y z
N MET A 1 20.34 -10.27 60.89
CA MET A 1 19.36 -9.76 59.91
C MET A 1 18.20 -10.76 59.83
N LYS A 2 16.97 -10.32 60.12
CA LYS A 2 15.82 -11.24 60.23
C LYS A 2 15.29 -11.54 58.84
N ARG A 3 15.10 -12.83 58.52
CA ARG A 3 14.57 -13.37 57.23
C ARG A 3 13.23 -12.76 56.79
N ARG A 4 12.56 -12.08 57.72
CA ARG A 4 11.26 -11.41 57.59
C ARG A 4 11.37 -10.06 56.89
N ASP A 5 12.52 -9.42 56.98
CA ASP A 5 12.76 -8.09 56.41
C ASP A 5 13.10 -8.18 54.91
N PHE A 6 13.67 -9.31 54.49
CA PHE A 6 13.99 -9.60 53.09
C PHE A 6 12.75 -9.80 52.21
N LEU A 7 11.69 -10.41 52.76
CA LEU A 7 10.42 -10.63 52.04
C LEU A 7 9.58 -9.35 51.86
N LYS A 8 9.83 -8.31 52.66
CA LYS A 8 9.14 -7.02 52.51
C LYS A 8 9.80 -6.14 51.45
N LEU A 9 11.11 -6.31 51.24
CA LEU A 9 11.88 -5.52 50.27
C LEU A 9 11.64 -5.98 48.82
N THR A 10 11.33 -7.26 48.61
CA THR A 10 11.04 -7.81 47.27
C THR A 10 9.61 -7.55 46.78
N ALA A 11 8.69 -7.18 47.67
CA ALA A 11 7.30 -6.91 47.31
C ALA A 11 7.07 -5.51 46.69
N LEU A 12 8.03 -4.58 46.81
CA LEU A 12 7.86 -3.18 46.40
C LEU A 12 8.36 -2.86 44.97
N SER A 13 8.93 -3.82 44.24
CA SER A 13 9.52 -3.58 42.90
C SER A 13 8.66 -4.06 41.73
N SER A 14 7.42 -4.52 41.95
CA SER A 14 6.59 -5.11 40.89
C SER A 14 5.54 -4.18 40.29
N THR A 15 5.58 -2.87 40.57
CA THR A 15 4.63 -1.92 39.98
C THR A 15 5.32 -1.04 38.91
N LEU A 16 4.64 -0.93 37.76
CA LEU A 16 5.00 -0.19 36.54
C LEU A 16 5.93 -0.92 35.56
N SER A 17 5.41 -1.99 34.96
CA SER A 17 5.40 -2.04 33.50
C SER A 17 3.94 -2.07 33.07
N PHE A 18 3.30 -0.90 33.12
CA PHE A 18 2.12 -0.64 32.28
C PHE A 18 2.62 -0.79 30.84
N GLY A 19 2.50 -2.00 30.31
CA GLY A 19 2.56 -2.21 28.87
C GLY A 19 1.50 -1.29 28.31
N VAL A 20 1.92 -0.23 27.61
CA VAL A 20 1.05 0.40 26.65
C VAL A 20 0.52 -0.75 25.80
N PRO A 21 -0.80 -1.02 25.76
CA PRO A 21 -1.29 -1.85 24.69
C PRO A 21 -0.81 -1.12 23.45
N LEU A 22 0.11 -1.73 22.71
CA LEU A 22 0.46 -1.30 21.37
C LEU A 22 -0.87 -1.42 20.64
N TRP A 23 -1.66 -0.34 20.69
CA TRP A 23 -2.98 -0.28 20.10
C TRP A 23 -2.79 -0.81 18.70
N ALA A 24 -3.50 -1.88 18.39
CA ALA A 24 -3.53 -2.46 17.07
C ALA A 24 -3.72 -1.28 16.13
N GLN A 25 -2.65 -0.86 15.44
CA GLN A 25 -2.74 0.26 14.52
C GLN A 25 -3.83 -0.15 13.55
N GLU A 26 -4.89 0.66 13.45
CA GLU A 26 -5.96 0.37 12.51
C GLU A 26 -5.30 0.11 11.15
N PRO A 27 -5.70 -0.98 10.46
CA PRO A 27 -5.06 -1.35 9.21
C PRO A 27 -5.12 -0.16 8.26
N LYS A 28 -3.95 0.24 7.73
CA LYS A 28 -3.87 1.39 6.83
C LYS A 28 -4.84 1.18 5.67
N LYS A 29 -5.64 2.20 5.39
CA LYS A 29 -6.53 2.17 4.23
C LYS A 29 -5.70 2.09 2.96
N LYS A 30 -6.05 1.15 2.09
CA LYS A 30 -5.33 0.90 0.84
C LYS A 30 -5.93 1.73 -0.29
N VAL A 31 -5.06 2.30 -1.11
CA VAL A 31 -5.43 3.03 -2.33
C VAL A 31 -4.71 2.36 -3.50
N LEU A 32 -5.45 2.02 -4.55
CA LEU A 32 -4.88 1.50 -5.78
C LEU A 32 -4.51 2.68 -6.68
N TYR A 33 -3.27 2.76 -7.12
CA TYR A 33 -2.83 3.61 -8.22
C TYR A 33 -2.54 2.73 -9.43
N TYR A 34 -3.38 2.84 -10.46
CA TYR A 34 -3.24 2.12 -11.72
C TYR A 34 -2.83 3.07 -12.83
N ASP A 35 -1.75 2.73 -13.52
CA ASP A 35 -1.17 3.55 -14.58
C ASP A 35 -0.86 2.73 -15.83
N TYR A 36 -1.64 2.96 -16.89
CA TYR A 36 -1.52 2.23 -18.14
C TYR A 36 -1.83 3.11 -19.35
N SER A 37 -0.95 3.09 -20.33
CA SER A 37 -1.15 3.78 -21.61
C SER A 37 -1.02 2.78 -22.74
N SER A 38 -2.07 2.62 -23.54
CA SER A 38 -2.04 1.74 -24.71
C SER A 38 -1.23 2.32 -25.88
N GLY A 39 -1.01 3.64 -25.88
CA GLY A 39 -0.30 4.37 -26.91
C GLY A 39 1.12 4.77 -26.49
N TYR A 40 1.25 5.96 -25.93
CA TYR A 40 2.55 6.54 -25.54
C TYR A 40 2.72 6.57 -24.02
N VAL A 41 3.84 6.04 -23.53
CA VAL A 41 4.20 6.11 -22.11
C VAL A 41 5.01 7.38 -21.86
N HIS A 42 4.45 8.31 -21.09
CA HIS A 42 5.11 9.56 -20.75
C HIS A 42 6.15 9.34 -19.65
N GLU A 43 7.21 10.16 -19.64
CA GLU A 43 8.31 10.08 -18.65
C GLU A 43 7.84 10.08 -17.18
N PRO A 44 6.87 10.92 -16.74
CA PRO A 44 6.44 10.90 -15.33
C PRO A 44 5.83 9.57 -14.86
N THR A 45 5.28 8.80 -15.79
CA THR A 45 4.67 7.48 -15.58
C THR A 45 5.59 6.32 -15.91
N ARG A 46 6.73 6.60 -16.54
CA ARG A 46 7.68 5.58 -16.96
C ARG A 46 8.43 5.04 -15.75
N ASP A 47 8.57 3.72 -15.68
CA ASP A 47 9.43 3.11 -14.67
C ASP A 47 10.90 3.29 -15.08
N HIS A 48 11.74 3.67 -14.12
CA HIS A 48 13.16 3.91 -14.33
C HIS A 48 13.99 2.93 -13.51
N GLY A 49 14.70 2.01 -14.19
CA GLY A 49 15.59 1.05 -13.53
C GLY A 49 14.90 0.16 -12.50
N GLY A 50 13.69 -0.30 -12.79
CA GLY A 50 12.90 -1.15 -11.89
C GLY A 50 12.22 -0.42 -10.72
N LYS A 51 12.30 0.91 -10.69
CA LYS A 51 11.58 1.75 -9.72
C LYS A 51 10.30 2.29 -10.34
N THR A 52 9.25 2.40 -9.51
CA THR A 52 8.00 3.06 -9.88
C THR A 52 8.29 4.47 -10.40
N GLY A 53 7.62 4.87 -11.48
CA GLY A 53 7.71 6.23 -12.04
C GLY A 53 7.43 7.35 -11.02
N ILE A 54 7.69 8.59 -11.44
CA ILE A 54 7.60 9.80 -10.61
C ILE A 54 6.20 9.94 -10.01
N CYS A 55 5.13 9.74 -10.80
CA CYS A 55 3.75 9.84 -10.33
C CYS A 55 3.44 8.82 -9.23
N GLY A 56 3.79 7.55 -9.42
CA GLY A 56 3.55 6.52 -8.41
C GLY A 56 4.37 6.72 -7.14
N THR A 57 5.63 7.19 -7.28
CA THR A 57 6.46 7.56 -6.14
C THR A 57 5.84 8.73 -5.35
N PHE A 58 5.34 9.75 -6.04
CA PHE A 58 4.65 10.87 -5.42
C PHE A 58 3.42 10.42 -4.62
N PHE A 59 2.55 9.59 -5.20
CA PHE A 59 1.37 9.08 -4.49
C PHE A 59 1.75 8.22 -3.28
N LYS A 60 2.79 7.39 -3.36
CA LYS A 60 3.30 6.66 -2.20
C LYS A 60 3.72 7.60 -1.07
N THR A 61 4.50 8.64 -1.39
CA THR A 61 4.93 9.64 -0.40
C THR A 61 3.75 10.40 0.21
N VAL A 62 2.76 10.81 -0.58
CA VAL A 62 1.56 11.47 -0.08
C VAL A 62 0.74 10.52 0.79
N GLY A 63 0.56 9.28 0.35
CA GLY A 63 -0.15 8.25 1.11
C GLY A 63 0.48 8.00 2.48
N GLU A 64 1.80 7.81 2.52
CA GLU A 64 2.54 7.62 3.77
C GLU A 64 2.34 8.78 4.76
N LYS A 65 2.36 10.02 4.26
CA LYS A 65 2.10 11.23 5.08
C LYS A 65 0.69 11.26 5.68
N HIS A 66 -0.28 10.64 5.03
CA HIS A 66 -1.67 10.59 5.46
C HIS A 66 -2.08 9.25 6.10
N GLY A 67 -1.12 8.34 6.36
CA GLY A 67 -1.42 7.03 6.93
C GLY A 67 -2.13 6.07 5.97
N LEU A 68 -2.04 6.30 4.67
CA LEU A 68 -2.59 5.45 3.62
C LEU A 68 -1.49 4.56 3.02
N GLU A 69 -1.87 3.37 2.58
CA GLU A 69 -0.99 2.49 1.81
C GLU A 69 -1.35 2.59 0.33
N VAL A 70 -0.44 3.15 -0.49
CA VAL A 70 -0.66 3.27 -1.94
C VAL A 70 0.03 2.11 -2.66
N ILE A 71 -0.79 1.28 -3.31
CA ILE A 71 -0.34 0.17 -4.15
C ILE A 71 -0.30 0.67 -5.59
N CYS A 72 0.90 0.82 -6.15
CA CYS A 72 1.08 1.21 -7.55
C CYS A 72 1.24 -0.04 -8.42
N THR A 73 0.44 -0.16 -9.48
CA THR A 73 0.58 -1.23 -10.47
C THR A 73 0.28 -0.70 -11.88
N LYS A 74 0.89 -1.34 -12.86
CA LYS A 74 0.60 -1.16 -14.28
C LYS A 74 -0.07 -2.40 -14.89
N ASP A 75 -0.23 -3.46 -14.09
CA ASP A 75 -0.84 -4.72 -14.51
C ASP A 75 -2.36 -4.67 -14.32
N GLY A 76 -3.10 -4.76 -15.43
CA GLY A 76 -4.56 -4.72 -15.48
C GLY A 76 -5.24 -5.93 -14.88
N ASN A 77 -4.52 -7.04 -14.63
CA ASN A 77 -5.06 -8.21 -13.93
C ASN A 77 -5.56 -7.89 -12.52
N ILE A 78 -5.11 -6.78 -11.93
CA ILE A 78 -5.58 -6.30 -10.63
C ILE A 78 -7.11 -6.08 -10.59
N PHE A 79 -7.74 -5.83 -11.74
CA PHE A 79 -9.19 -5.64 -11.85
C PHE A 79 -10.00 -6.93 -11.91
N ALA A 80 -9.34 -8.09 -12.06
CA ALA A 80 -9.97 -9.40 -11.90
C ALA A 80 -9.93 -9.90 -10.44
N GLU A 81 -9.24 -9.18 -9.55
CA GLU A 81 -9.18 -9.47 -8.12
C GLU A 81 -10.29 -8.75 -7.34
N ASP A 82 -10.38 -9.03 -6.04
CA ASP A 82 -11.26 -8.30 -5.13
C ASP A 82 -10.79 -6.84 -4.91
N LEU A 83 -11.54 -5.91 -5.49
CA LEU A 83 -11.30 -4.47 -5.37
C LEU A 83 -11.80 -3.87 -4.06
N THR A 84 -12.64 -4.57 -3.28
CA THR A 84 -13.21 -4.06 -2.03
C THR A 84 -12.15 -3.82 -0.94
N ARG A 85 -10.98 -4.44 -1.10
CA ARG A 85 -9.79 -4.18 -0.24
C ARG A 85 -9.24 -2.75 -0.37
N PHE A 86 -9.60 -2.03 -1.43
CA PHE A 86 -9.17 -0.66 -1.67
C PHE A 86 -10.26 0.34 -1.27
N SER A 87 -9.88 1.36 -0.51
CA SER A 87 -10.79 2.46 -0.16
C SER A 87 -10.97 3.47 -1.29
N ALA A 88 -10.00 3.53 -2.22
CA ALA A 88 -10.06 4.38 -3.41
C ALA A 88 -9.19 3.80 -4.53
N ILE A 89 -9.53 4.17 -5.76
CA ILE A 89 -8.78 3.83 -6.97
C ILE A 89 -8.44 5.11 -7.71
N ILE A 90 -7.18 5.28 -8.06
CA ILE A 90 -6.64 6.37 -8.87
C ILE A 90 -6.27 5.77 -10.23
N LEU A 91 -6.95 6.22 -11.28
CA LEU A 91 -6.72 5.78 -12.65
C LEU A 91 -5.97 6.86 -13.41
N TYR A 92 -4.74 6.56 -13.80
CA TYR A 92 -3.96 7.37 -14.74
C TYR A 92 -3.82 6.59 -16.04
N THR A 93 -4.80 6.71 -16.92
CA THR A 93 -4.90 5.82 -18.09
C THR A 93 -5.16 6.57 -19.38
N SER A 94 -4.74 5.98 -20.50
CA SER A 94 -5.03 6.51 -21.82
C SER A 94 -5.11 5.42 -22.88
N GLY A 95 -5.96 5.65 -23.88
CA GLY A 95 -6.19 4.73 -24.99
C GLY A 95 -7.08 3.54 -24.63
N ASP A 96 -6.93 2.45 -25.38
CA ASP A 96 -7.70 1.21 -25.22
C ASP A 96 -6.98 0.27 -24.23
N LEU A 97 -7.59 0.07 -23.07
CA LEU A 97 -6.99 -0.68 -21.95
C LEU A 97 -7.02 -2.20 -22.16
N TYR A 98 -7.70 -2.69 -23.20
CA TYR A 98 -7.69 -4.10 -23.59
C TYR A 98 -6.53 -4.44 -24.54
N VAL A 99 -5.90 -3.41 -25.12
CA VAL A 99 -4.81 -3.56 -26.08
C VAL A 99 -3.47 -3.53 -25.37
N ARG A 100 -2.64 -4.54 -25.63
CA ARG A 100 -1.29 -4.63 -25.06
C ARG A 100 -0.33 -3.61 -25.70
N ASN A 101 0.26 -2.75 -24.87
CA ASN A 101 1.39 -1.91 -25.23
C ASN A 101 2.73 -2.54 -24.79
N PRO A 102 3.65 -2.90 -25.72
CA PRO A 102 4.98 -3.42 -25.36
C PRO A 102 5.86 -2.46 -24.56
N HIS A 103 5.59 -1.15 -24.65
CA HIS A 103 6.35 -0.11 -23.95
C HIS A 103 5.80 0.22 -22.56
N CYS A 104 4.58 -0.24 -22.23
CA CYS A 104 4.03 -0.16 -20.89
C CYS A 104 4.14 -1.54 -20.23
N PRO A 105 4.88 -1.70 -19.12
CA PRO A 105 4.96 -2.98 -18.44
C PRO A 105 3.59 -3.35 -17.82
N GLY A 106 3.31 -4.65 -17.69
CA GLY A 106 2.04 -5.17 -17.18
C GLY A 106 1.11 -5.68 -18.29
N ASN A 107 0.07 -6.41 -17.90
CA ASN A 107 -0.95 -6.88 -18.85
C ASN A 107 -2.03 -5.79 -19.03
N PRO A 108 -2.69 -5.76 -20.20
CA PRO A 108 -3.91 -4.98 -20.35
C PRO A 108 -4.98 -5.45 -19.35
N VAL A 109 -6.01 -4.63 -19.15
CA VAL A 109 -7.18 -5.01 -18.38
C VAL A 109 -7.84 -6.22 -19.06
N PRO A 110 -8.20 -7.29 -18.33
CA PRO A 110 -8.91 -8.41 -18.90
C PRO A 110 -10.23 -7.98 -19.53
N ALA A 111 -10.55 -8.50 -20.72
CA ALA A 111 -11.85 -8.30 -21.33
C ALA A 111 -12.91 -9.01 -20.47
N GLY A 112 -13.62 -8.24 -19.65
CA GLY A 112 -14.79 -8.72 -18.92
C GLY A 112 -16.01 -8.81 -19.83
N THR A 113 -16.93 -9.72 -19.50
CA THR A 113 -18.30 -9.65 -20.03
C THR A 113 -18.97 -8.45 -19.36
N GLN A 114 -19.39 -7.45 -20.14
CA GLN A 114 -20.28 -6.43 -19.61
C GLN A 114 -21.64 -7.10 -19.37
N GLU A 115 -21.98 -7.34 -18.10
CA GLU A 115 -23.33 -7.77 -17.71
C GLU A 115 -24.33 -6.60 -17.77
#